data_AF-A0A6A1K395-F1
#
_entry.id   AF-A0A6A1K395-F1
#
_cell.length_a   1.000
_cell.length_b   1.000
_cell.length_c   1.000
_cell.angle_alpha   90.00
_cell.angle_beta   90.00
_cell.angle_gamma   90.00
#
_symmetry.space_group_name_H-M   'P 1'
#
loop_
_entity.id
_entity.type
_entity.pdbx_description
1 polymer ?
#
loop_
_entity_poly.entity_id
_entity_poly.type
_entity_poly.pdbx_seq_one_letter_code
_entity_poly.pdbx_strand_id
1 'polypeptide(L)'
;MQKYRIMHNKATTSSNFLLYPVISFLLMFGLLIAGCSDNENEEELPAPDVPDYSTIIVKDIQNMPKNFTFDRVEVKVTGLDWQVIETLIFPYENGQIVMTLPATFPSERLQKVDRRNGDMAGYWTGTSNDGDALVATLGDFFVFNGDTRVGRIALSNWSGKGSSAEKATLVSYQYADRPFILTDSDKSYYYSECSFNKGWNIFANINPSEGSSQKVLRTTTVPESTLFWRLAESYVYNK
;
A
#
# COMPACT_ATOMS: atom_id res chain seq x y z
N MET A 1 5.61 61.16 45.27
CA MET A 1 5.95 59.84 44.69
C MET A 1 5.39 58.76 45.60
N GLN A 2 4.62 57.85 45.00
CA GLN A 2 3.84 56.77 45.60
C GLN A 2 4.74 55.72 46.28
N LYS A 3 4.30 55.17 47.43
CA LYS A 3 4.53 53.78 47.86
C LYS A 3 3.75 53.50 49.14
N TYR A 4 2.56 52.91 49.01
CA TYR A 4 1.88 52.24 50.11
C TYR A 4 2.25 50.76 50.08
N ARG A 5 2.90 50.28 51.15
CA ARG A 5 3.06 48.86 51.48
C ARG A 5 1.89 48.46 52.37
N ILE A 6 1.12 47.46 51.98
CA ILE A 6 0.18 46.78 52.88
C ILE A 6 0.77 45.40 53.21
N MET A 7 0.92 45.17 54.51
CA MET A 7 1.48 43.99 55.14
C MET A 7 0.48 42.82 55.12
N HIS A 8 1.04 41.60 55.09
CA HIS A 8 0.31 40.35 55.23
C HIS A 8 -0.21 40.17 56.66
N ASN A 9 -1.48 39.81 56.82
CA ASN A 9 -2.00 39.24 58.06
C ASN A 9 -2.32 37.75 57.86
N LYS A 10 -1.69 36.93 58.71
CA LYS A 10 -2.05 35.54 59.00
C LYS A 10 -3.19 35.51 60.02
N ALA A 11 -4.16 34.60 59.83
CA ALA A 11 -4.98 33.97 60.87
C ALA A 11 -5.56 32.66 60.25
N THR A 12 -5.05 31.48 60.58
CA THR A 12 -5.39 30.58 61.71
C THR A 12 -6.72 29.82 61.56
N THR A 13 -6.57 28.59 61.04
CA THR A 13 -7.13 27.27 61.41
C THR A 13 -8.39 27.13 62.28
N SER A 14 -9.34 26.30 61.81
CA SER A 14 -10.11 25.28 62.57
C SER A 14 -11.03 24.51 61.59
N SER A 15 -10.67 23.32 61.11
CA SER A 15 -11.05 21.99 61.64
C SER A 15 -12.53 21.82 62.01
N ASN A 16 -13.32 21.23 61.10
CA ASN A 16 -14.39 20.30 61.46
C ASN A 16 -14.44 19.19 60.40
N PHE A 17 -13.67 18.15 60.68
CA PHE A 17 -13.85 16.80 60.18
C PHE A 17 -15.21 16.26 60.63
N LEU A 18 -15.77 15.32 59.87
CA LEU A 18 -17.02 14.56 60.09
C LEU A 18 -18.26 15.20 59.47
N LEU A 19 -18.50 14.94 58.17
CA LEU A 19 -19.86 14.68 57.62
C LEU A 19 -19.91 14.41 56.08
N TYR A 20 -18.82 13.96 55.45
CA TYR A 20 -18.82 13.67 54.00
C TYR A 20 -18.26 12.29 53.64
N PRO A 21 -18.90 11.18 54.06
CA PRO A 21 -18.90 10.02 53.16
C PRO A 21 -20.20 9.20 53.19
N VAL A 22 -21.38 9.82 53.07
CA VAL A 22 -22.65 9.05 53.01
C VAL A 22 -23.56 9.43 51.82
N ILE A 23 -23.25 10.49 51.08
CA ILE A 23 -24.13 10.96 49.98
C ILE A 23 -23.70 10.46 48.59
N SER A 24 -22.51 9.85 48.45
CA SER A 24 -22.00 9.43 47.14
C SER A 24 -22.38 8.00 46.69
N PHE A 25 -23.07 7.20 47.52
CA PHE A 25 -23.37 5.78 47.21
C PHE A 25 -24.83 5.50 46.81
N LEU A 26 -25.72 6.50 46.84
CA LEU A 26 -27.16 6.33 46.58
C LEU A 26 -27.61 6.69 45.14
N LEU A 27 -26.67 7.04 44.26
CA LEU A 27 -26.94 7.38 42.85
C LEU A 27 -26.60 6.26 41.85
N MET A 28 -26.25 5.06 42.32
CA MET A 28 -25.80 3.92 41.49
C MET A 28 -26.85 2.82 41.25
N PHE A 29 -28.10 2.96 41.70
CA PHE A 29 -29.13 1.89 41.59
C PHE A 29 -30.41 2.28 40.83
N GLY A 30 -30.38 3.33 40.00
CA GLY A 30 -31.59 3.91 39.39
C GLY A 30 -31.78 3.77 37.88
N LEU A 31 -30.98 2.99 37.14
CA LEU A 31 -31.11 2.86 35.67
C LEU A 31 -31.13 1.41 35.16
N LEU A 32 -31.59 0.48 35.99
CA LEU A 32 -31.90 -0.89 35.56
C LEU A 32 -33.39 -1.15 35.78
N ILE A 33 -34.29 -0.59 34.96
CA ILE A 33 -35.52 -1.24 34.43
C ILE A 33 -36.11 -0.33 33.32
N ALA A 34 -35.79 -0.60 32.06
CA ALA A 34 -36.64 -0.25 30.92
C ALA A 34 -36.24 -1.08 29.70
N GLY A 35 -37.12 -2.00 29.27
CA GLY A 35 -37.09 -2.55 27.91
C GLY A 35 -36.44 -3.93 27.71
N CYS A 36 -36.81 -4.94 28.50
CA CYS A 36 -36.77 -6.32 28.00
C CYS A 36 -38.10 -6.63 27.30
N SER A 37 -38.19 -6.30 26.01
CA SER A 37 -38.92 -7.09 25.00
C SER A 37 -38.81 -6.38 23.65
N ASP A 38 -37.90 -6.82 22.80
CA ASP A 38 -38.35 -7.19 21.46
C ASP A 38 -37.44 -8.28 20.91
N ASN A 39 -38.13 -9.30 20.39
CA ASN A 39 -37.58 -10.45 19.73
C ASN A 39 -37.36 -10.05 18.27
N GLU A 40 -36.20 -9.51 17.96
CA GLU A 40 -35.74 -9.36 16.59
C GLU A 40 -34.62 -10.40 16.40
N ASN A 41 -34.97 -11.48 15.70
CA ASN A 41 -34.00 -12.23 14.90
C ASN A 41 -33.48 -11.24 13.84
N GLU A 42 -32.63 -10.30 14.22
CA GLU A 42 -31.74 -9.69 13.25
C GLU A 42 -30.70 -10.78 12.96
N GLU A 43 -30.91 -11.51 11.86
CA GLU A 43 -29.82 -12.17 11.18
C GLU A 43 -28.73 -11.11 11.02
N GLU A 44 -27.69 -11.20 11.86
CA GLU A 44 -26.49 -10.40 11.72
C GLU A 44 -26.02 -10.63 10.29
N LEU A 45 -26.23 -9.63 9.43
CA LEU A 45 -25.77 -9.69 8.05
C LEU A 45 -24.30 -10.09 8.13
N PRO A 46 -23.85 -11.11 7.38
CA PRO A 46 -22.44 -11.48 7.40
C PRO A 46 -21.67 -10.20 7.15
N ALA A 47 -20.76 -9.86 8.07
CA ALA A 47 -19.89 -8.72 7.89
C ALA A 47 -19.37 -8.77 6.45
N PRO A 48 -19.48 -7.68 5.67
CA PRO A 48 -19.05 -7.72 4.27
C PRO A 48 -17.63 -8.28 4.27
N ASP A 49 -17.42 -9.36 3.51
CA ASP A 49 -16.14 -10.06 3.48
C ASP A 49 -15.04 -9.01 3.38
N VAL A 50 -14.22 -8.91 4.42
CA VAL A 50 -13.02 -8.07 4.36
C VAL A 50 -12.28 -8.59 3.13
N PRO A 51 -12.09 -7.78 2.07
CA PRO A 51 -11.56 -8.29 0.84
C PRO A 51 -10.26 -9.02 1.13
N ASP A 52 -10.13 -10.25 0.63
CA ASP A 52 -8.83 -10.90 0.64
C ASP A 52 -7.93 -10.11 -0.31
N TYR A 53 -7.24 -9.12 0.24
CA TYR A 53 -6.22 -8.34 -0.43
C TYR A 53 -4.96 -9.20 -0.63
N SER A 54 -5.09 -10.45 -1.06
CA SER A 54 -4.05 -11.26 -1.72
C SER A 54 -4.10 -11.09 -3.25
N THR A 55 -5.20 -10.51 -3.74
CA THR A 55 -5.59 -10.55 -5.16
C THR A 55 -5.53 -9.18 -5.84
N ILE A 56 -4.83 -9.09 -6.97
CA ILE A 56 -4.89 -7.90 -7.85
C ILE A 56 -6.04 -8.11 -8.86
N ILE A 57 -6.93 -7.14 -8.97
CA ILE A 57 -8.02 -7.15 -9.95
C ILE A 57 -7.68 -6.17 -11.08
N VAL A 58 -7.59 -6.69 -12.31
CA VAL A 58 -7.44 -5.90 -13.53
C VAL A 58 -8.77 -5.87 -14.26
N LYS A 59 -9.35 -4.69 -14.41
CA LYS A 59 -10.59 -4.46 -15.17
C LYS A 59 -10.61 -3.04 -15.72
N ASP A 60 -11.59 -2.75 -16.57
CA ASP A 60 -11.82 -1.42 -17.13
C ASP A 60 -10.55 -0.82 -17.79
N ILE A 61 -9.80 -1.66 -18.51
CA ILE A 61 -8.51 -1.31 -19.09
C ILE A 61 -8.68 -0.20 -20.12
N GLN A 62 -8.12 0.97 -19.84
CA GLN A 62 -8.19 2.13 -20.71
C GLN A 62 -7.19 2.02 -21.87
N ASN A 63 -7.39 2.87 -22.88
CA ASN A 63 -6.52 2.99 -24.07
C ASN A 63 -6.43 1.73 -24.93
N MET A 64 -7.37 0.80 -24.78
CA MET A 64 -7.46 -0.40 -25.61
C MET A 64 -8.09 -0.08 -26.98
N PRO A 65 -7.38 -0.30 -28.11
CA PRO A 65 -7.95 -0.13 -29.45
C PRO A 65 -9.15 -1.05 -29.67
N LYS A 66 -10.11 -0.65 -30.52
CA LYS A 66 -11.37 -1.40 -30.77
C LYS A 66 -11.17 -2.87 -31.14
N ASN A 67 -10.09 -3.19 -31.85
CA ASN A 67 -9.79 -4.54 -32.32
C ASN A 67 -8.63 -5.20 -31.57
N PHE A 68 -8.23 -4.64 -30.42
CA PHE A 68 -7.20 -5.22 -29.58
C PHE A 68 -7.80 -6.34 -28.74
N THR A 69 -7.21 -7.52 -28.83
CA THR A 69 -7.65 -8.71 -28.10
C THR A 69 -6.47 -9.41 -27.46
N PHE A 70 -6.70 -9.96 -26.27
CA PHE A 70 -5.76 -10.78 -25.52
C PHE A 70 -6.57 -11.77 -24.65
N ASP A 71 -5.99 -12.92 -24.35
CA ASP A 71 -6.62 -14.00 -23.58
C ASP A 71 -6.04 -14.18 -22.17
N ARG A 72 -4.85 -13.63 -21.91
CA ARG A 72 -4.22 -13.74 -20.59
C ARG A 72 -3.21 -12.64 -20.34
N VAL A 73 -2.87 -12.48 -19.07
CA VAL A 73 -1.69 -11.76 -18.62
C VAL A 73 -0.65 -12.72 -18.07
N GLU A 74 0.59 -12.48 -18.43
CA GLU A 74 1.76 -13.15 -17.88
C GLU A 74 2.61 -12.13 -17.10
N VAL A 75 2.96 -12.48 -15.87
CA VAL A 75 3.78 -11.67 -14.97
C VAL A 75 4.95 -12.53 -14.50
N LYS A 76 6.17 -12.01 -14.63
CA LYS A 76 7.36 -12.69 -14.13
C LYS A 76 7.74 -12.14 -12.76
N VAL A 77 7.97 -13.04 -11.81
CA VAL A 77 8.51 -12.70 -10.50
C VAL A 77 10.02 -12.79 -10.56
N THR A 78 10.71 -11.71 -10.22
CA THR A 78 12.18 -11.67 -10.14
C THR A 78 12.66 -11.72 -8.70
N GLY A 79 13.70 -12.51 -8.44
CA GLY A 79 14.32 -12.67 -7.13
C GLY A 79 15.84 -12.66 -7.23
N LEU A 80 16.49 -13.61 -6.56
CA LEU A 80 17.95 -13.73 -6.45
C LEU A 80 18.66 -13.57 -7.80
N ASP A 81 19.71 -12.77 -7.81
CA ASP A 81 20.53 -12.43 -8.98
C ASP A 81 19.71 -11.97 -10.19
N TRP A 82 18.60 -11.28 -9.94
CA TRP A 82 17.67 -10.80 -10.96
C TRP A 82 17.03 -11.91 -11.80
N GLN A 83 17.10 -13.16 -11.34
CA GLN A 83 16.54 -14.29 -12.05
C GLN A 83 15.02 -14.32 -11.95
N VAL A 84 14.38 -14.85 -12.99
CA VAL A 84 12.96 -15.18 -12.95
C VAL A 84 12.77 -16.40 -12.06
N ILE A 85 12.13 -16.20 -10.92
CA ILE A 85 11.83 -17.26 -9.95
C ILE A 85 10.40 -17.79 -10.12
N GLU A 86 9.52 -17.05 -10.77
CA GLU A 86 8.20 -17.58 -11.08
C GLU A 86 7.63 -16.88 -12.31
N THR A 87 6.82 -17.59 -13.07
CA THR A 87 6.02 -17.03 -14.15
C THR A 87 4.57 -17.29 -13.82
N LEU A 88 3.83 -16.23 -13.53
CA LEU A 88 2.42 -16.27 -13.19
C LEU A 88 1.60 -15.99 -14.44
N ILE A 89 0.57 -16.79 -14.67
CA ILE A 89 -0.30 -16.69 -15.85
C ILE A 89 -1.74 -16.59 -15.36
N PHE A 90 -2.45 -15.56 -15.79
CA PHE A 90 -3.81 -15.27 -15.37
C PHE A 90 -4.72 -15.06 -16.57
N PRO A 91 -5.81 -15.82 -16.70
CA PRO A 91 -6.72 -15.70 -17.83
C PRO A 91 -7.51 -14.39 -17.78
N TYR A 92 -7.83 -13.85 -18.96
CA TYR A 92 -8.76 -12.74 -19.13
C TYR A 92 -10.16 -13.29 -19.38
N GLU A 93 -11.00 -13.25 -18.36
CA GLU A 93 -12.33 -13.84 -18.38
C GLU A 93 -13.37 -12.82 -17.91
N ASN A 94 -14.53 -12.80 -18.57
CA ASN A 94 -15.66 -11.95 -18.18
C ASN A 94 -15.30 -10.46 -18.04
N GLY A 95 -14.38 -9.96 -18.87
CA GLY A 95 -13.97 -8.56 -18.88
C GLY A 95 -12.90 -8.17 -17.86
N GLN A 96 -12.37 -9.13 -17.08
CA GLN A 96 -11.40 -8.86 -16.02
C GLN A 96 -10.32 -9.95 -15.90
N ILE A 97 -9.29 -9.66 -15.09
CA ILE A 97 -8.29 -10.62 -14.64
C ILE A 97 -8.28 -10.57 -13.12
N VAL A 98 -8.33 -11.75 -12.51
CA VAL A 98 -8.22 -11.93 -11.07
C VAL A 98 -6.88 -12.61 -10.81
N MET A 99 -5.94 -11.88 -10.22
CA MET A 99 -4.58 -12.36 -10.01
C MET A 99 -4.40 -12.76 -8.55
N THR A 100 -4.52 -14.06 -8.28
CA THR A 100 -4.16 -14.62 -6.97
C THR A 100 -2.64 -14.79 -6.91
N LEU A 101 -1.99 -14.02 -6.06
CA LEU A 101 -0.52 -13.96 -6.01
C LEU A 101 0.04 -14.90 -4.93
N PRO A 102 1.26 -15.42 -5.11
CA PRO A 102 1.93 -16.19 -4.07
C PRO A 102 2.10 -15.38 -2.78
N ALA A 103 1.74 -15.99 -1.66
CA ALA A 103 1.86 -15.37 -0.34
C ALA A 103 3.26 -15.53 0.29
N THR A 104 4.04 -16.52 -0.17
CA THR A 104 5.38 -16.81 0.34
C THR A 104 6.28 -17.33 -0.77
N PHE A 105 7.59 -17.14 -0.58
CA PHE A 105 8.63 -17.67 -1.45
C PHE A 105 9.72 -18.32 -0.60
N PRO A 106 10.38 -19.37 -1.11
CA PRO A 106 11.59 -19.89 -0.47
C PRO A 106 12.68 -18.82 -0.41
N SER A 107 13.26 -18.61 0.78
CA SER A 107 14.21 -17.52 1.03
C SER A 107 15.45 -17.57 0.13
N GLU A 108 15.90 -18.77 -0.25
CA GLU A 108 17.04 -18.97 -1.15
C GLU A 108 16.80 -18.47 -2.59
N ARG A 109 15.56 -18.12 -2.92
CA ARG A 109 15.17 -17.57 -4.22
C ARG A 109 15.00 -16.06 -4.19
N LEU A 110 15.06 -15.44 -3.01
CA LEU A 110 14.78 -14.03 -2.83
C LEU A 110 16.05 -13.17 -2.92
N GLN A 111 15.88 -11.93 -3.36
CA GLN A 111 16.96 -10.96 -3.48
C GLN A 111 17.17 -10.24 -2.14
N LYS A 112 18.41 -9.89 -1.81
CA LYS A 112 18.66 -8.97 -0.69
C LYS A 112 17.97 -7.62 -0.90
N VAL A 113 17.45 -7.05 0.17
CA VAL A 113 16.72 -5.79 0.12
C VAL A 113 17.59 -4.62 -0.38
N ASP A 114 18.77 -4.40 0.18
CA ASP A 114 19.55 -3.18 -0.04
C ASP A 114 20.96 -3.47 -0.58
N ARG A 115 21.56 -2.47 -1.24
CA ARG A 115 22.92 -2.54 -1.79
C ARG A 115 23.98 -2.11 -0.78
N ARG A 116 23.79 -2.41 0.51
CA ARG A 116 24.69 -1.95 1.57
C ARG A 116 26.14 -2.34 1.26
N ASN A 117 27.05 -1.42 1.55
CA ASN A 117 28.48 -1.56 1.28
C ASN A 117 28.83 -1.82 -0.20
N GLY A 118 27.95 -1.44 -1.14
CA GLY A 118 28.19 -1.63 -2.57
C GLY A 118 27.87 -3.04 -3.08
N ASP A 119 27.13 -3.85 -2.30
CA ASP A 119 26.64 -5.16 -2.76
C ASP A 119 25.62 -4.97 -3.89
N MET A 120 26.05 -5.17 -5.14
CA MET A 120 25.19 -5.01 -6.32
C MET A 120 24.11 -6.11 -6.44
N ALA A 121 24.15 -7.14 -5.57
CA ALA A 121 23.05 -8.08 -5.39
C ALA A 121 21.91 -7.47 -4.55
N GLY A 122 22.06 -6.28 -3.96
CA GLY A 122 20.94 -5.58 -3.34
C GLY A 122 19.92 -5.08 -4.37
N TYR A 123 18.63 -5.23 -4.07
CA TYR A 123 17.58 -4.72 -4.94
C TYR A 123 17.58 -3.18 -4.96
N TRP A 124 17.55 -2.56 -3.76
CA TRP A 124 17.43 -1.13 -3.58
C TRP A 124 18.77 -0.42 -3.41
N THR A 125 18.90 0.77 -3.99
CA THR A 125 20.06 1.65 -3.78
C THR A 125 20.05 2.39 -2.44
N GLY A 126 18.97 2.27 -1.65
CA GLY A 126 18.87 2.84 -0.31
C GLY A 126 19.57 1.98 0.75
N THR A 127 19.40 2.34 2.03
CA THR A 127 19.86 1.55 3.19
C THR A 127 18.66 1.12 4.01
N SER A 128 18.50 -0.18 4.21
CA SER A 128 17.49 -0.77 5.08
C SER A 128 17.93 -0.72 6.55
N ASN A 129 17.00 -0.61 7.49
CA ASN A 129 17.29 -0.86 8.91
C ASN A 129 17.48 -2.37 9.21
N ASP A 130 17.03 -3.24 8.31
CA ASP A 130 17.25 -4.68 8.31
C ASP A 130 17.84 -5.08 6.94
N GLY A 131 19.15 -5.29 6.90
CA GLY A 131 19.87 -5.62 5.65
C GLY A 131 19.72 -7.06 5.21
N ASP A 132 19.25 -7.93 6.11
CA ASP A 132 19.07 -9.36 5.85
C ASP A 132 17.66 -9.67 5.33
N ALA A 133 16.75 -8.68 5.35
CA ALA A 133 15.45 -8.80 4.72
C ALA A 133 15.58 -9.10 3.22
N LEU A 134 14.67 -9.93 2.73
CA LEU A 134 14.68 -10.46 1.38
C LEU A 134 13.41 -10.08 0.63
N VAL A 135 13.54 -9.85 -0.67
CA VAL A 135 12.47 -9.34 -1.53
C VAL A 135 12.34 -10.11 -2.83
N ALA A 136 11.13 -10.09 -3.39
CA ALA A 136 10.84 -10.48 -4.77
C ALA A 136 9.94 -9.41 -5.41
N THR A 137 10.02 -9.25 -6.72
CA THR A 137 9.31 -8.18 -7.44
C THR A 137 8.46 -8.76 -8.56
N LEU A 138 7.20 -8.30 -8.68
CA LEU A 138 6.43 -8.52 -9.90
C LEU A 138 6.99 -7.62 -11.00
N GLY A 139 7.40 -8.23 -12.09
CA GLY A 139 7.78 -7.54 -13.31
C GLY A 139 6.57 -6.97 -14.07
N ASP A 140 6.81 -6.68 -15.34
CA ASP A 140 5.80 -6.13 -16.22
C ASP A 140 4.63 -7.11 -16.47
N PHE A 141 3.43 -6.54 -16.61
CA PHE A 141 2.20 -7.27 -16.89
C PHE A 141 2.01 -7.34 -18.41
N PHE A 142 2.52 -8.40 -19.03
CA PHE A 142 2.41 -8.59 -20.47
C PHE A 142 1.10 -9.28 -20.84
N VAL A 143 0.42 -8.79 -21.87
CA VAL A 143 -0.80 -9.39 -22.40
C VAL A 143 -0.50 -10.24 -23.64
N PHE A 144 -1.14 -11.40 -23.73
CA PHE A 144 -0.93 -12.39 -24.79
C PHE A 144 -2.23 -12.73 -25.52
N ASN A 145 -2.12 -13.04 -26.80
CA ASN A 145 -3.16 -13.62 -27.63
C ASN A 145 -2.60 -14.87 -28.33
N GLY A 146 -3.07 -16.04 -27.94
CA GLY A 146 -2.40 -17.32 -28.18
C GLY A 146 -0.96 -17.26 -27.70
N ASP A 147 -0.01 -17.67 -28.54
CA ASP A 147 1.42 -17.62 -28.21
C ASP A 147 2.06 -16.24 -28.44
N THR A 148 1.29 -15.25 -28.88
CA THR A 148 1.82 -13.94 -29.25
C THR A 148 1.68 -12.94 -28.12
N ARG A 149 2.80 -12.34 -27.70
CA ARG A 149 2.79 -11.16 -26.82
C ARG A 149 2.30 -9.94 -27.60
N VAL A 150 1.15 -9.38 -27.22
CA VAL A 150 0.47 -8.31 -27.98
C VAL A 150 0.56 -6.93 -27.32
N GLY A 151 1.02 -6.86 -26.08
CA GLY A 151 1.21 -5.58 -25.40
C GLY A 151 1.63 -5.72 -23.93
N ARG A 152 1.59 -4.58 -23.24
CA ARG A 152 1.83 -4.45 -21.80
C ARG A 152 0.75 -3.59 -21.18
N ILE A 153 0.23 -4.02 -20.04
CA ILE A 153 -0.69 -3.22 -19.22
C ILE A 153 0.01 -2.71 -17.96
N ALA A 154 -0.50 -1.64 -17.38
CA ALA A 154 -0.02 -1.11 -16.11
C ALA A 154 -1.14 -0.37 -15.37
N LEU A 155 -1.07 -0.37 -14.04
CA LEU A 155 -1.85 0.51 -13.19
C LEU A 155 -1.17 1.87 -13.14
N SER A 156 -1.79 2.88 -13.73
CA SER A 156 -1.17 4.18 -13.95
C SER A 156 -2.18 5.33 -14.06
N ASN A 157 -1.73 6.53 -13.71
CA ASN A 157 -2.43 7.79 -14.01
C ASN A 157 -2.04 8.37 -15.39
N TRP A 158 -1.18 7.69 -16.16
CA TRP A 158 -0.71 8.17 -17.45
C TRP A 158 -1.81 8.20 -18.51
N SER A 159 -2.03 9.35 -19.14
CA SER A 159 -3.09 9.52 -20.13
C SER A 159 -2.91 8.72 -21.43
N GLY A 160 -1.71 8.18 -21.71
CA GLY A 160 -1.43 7.45 -22.95
C GLY A 160 -1.07 8.34 -24.16
N LYS A 161 -0.84 9.65 -23.96
CA LYS A 161 -0.50 10.59 -25.05
C LYS A 161 0.73 11.46 -24.72
N GLY A 162 1.62 11.62 -25.70
CA GLY A 162 2.83 12.47 -25.63
C GLY A 162 4.03 11.81 -24.95
N SER A 163 5.15 12.52 -24.79
CA SER A 163 6.36 12.07 -24.05
C SER A 163 6.15 11.90 -22.53
N SER A 164 4.90 12.03 -22.08
CA SER A 164 4.49 12.06 -20.68
C SER A 164 4.54 10.70 -19.98
N ALA A 165 5.01 9.62 -20.65
CA ALA A 165 5.39 8.38 -19.98
C ALA A 165 6.46 8.64 -18.89
N GLU A 166 7.29 9.66 -19.09
CA GLU A 166 8.27 10.17 -18.11
C GLU A 166 7.63 10.88 -16.90
N LYS A 167 6.30 11.14 -16.94
CA LYS A 167 5.50 11.78 -15.88
C LYS A 167 4.45 10.82 -15.30
N ALA A 168 4.48 9.55 -15.69
CA ALA A 168 3.52 8.53 -15.31
C ALA A 168 3.83 7.92 -13.95
N THR A 169 2.83 7.84 -13.07
CA THR A 169 2.90 6.90 -11.95
C THR A 169 2.76 5.49 -12.50
N LEU A 170 3.75 4.62 -12.26
CA LEU A 170 3.65 3.19 -12.55
C LEU A 170 3.69 2.45 -11.22
N VAL A 171 2.64 1.68 -10.93
CA VAL A 171 2.64 0.86 -9.73
C VAL A 171 3.52 -0.37 -9.98
N SER A 172 4.46 -0.62 -9.07
CA SER A 172 5.19 -1.88 -9.00
C SER A 172 4.86 -2.58 -7.69
N TYR A 173 4.93 -3.90 -7.72
CA TYR A 173 4.52 -4.74 -6.60
C TYR A 173 5.75 -5.48 -6.09
N GLN A 174 5.99 -5.40 -4.79
CA GLN A 174 7.11 -6.09 -4.14
C GLN A 174 6.61 -6.93 -2.98
N TYR A 175 7.12 -8.15 -2.90
CA TYR A 175 7.04 -9.01 -1.75
C TYR A 175 8.28 -8.80 -0.89
N ALA A 176 8.10 -8.85 0.43
CA ALA A 176 9.17 -8.90 1.40
C ALA A 176 8.93 -10.08 2.33
N ASP A 177 9.99 -10.77 2.76
CA ASP A 177 9.86 -11.88 3.69
C ASP A 177 9.60 -11.43 5.15
N ARG A 178 9.94 -10.17 5.47
CA ARG A 178 9.75 -9.54 6.77
C ARG A 178 9.69 -8.01 6.67
N PRO A 179 9.15 -7.33 7.71
CA PRO A 179 9.08 -5.88 7.70
C PRO A 179 10.43 -5.20 7.77
N PHE A 180 10.60 -4.08 7.06
CA PHE A 180 11.79 -3.23 7.14
C PHE A 180 11.48 -1.76 6.82
N ILE A 181 12.46 -0.90 7.08
CA ILE A 181 12.45 0.52 6.72
C ILE A 181 13.59 0.75 5.75
N LEU A 182 13.27 1.12 4.51
CA LEU A 182 14.26 1.51 3.52
C LEU A 182 14.43 3.03 3.52
N THR A 183 15.61 3.49 3.89
CA THR A 183 15.96 4.92 3.90
C THR A 183 16.81 5.27 2.69
N ASP A 184 16.36 6.26 1.92
CA ASP A 184 17.15 6.92 0.87
C ASP A 184 17.55 8.33 1.36
N SER A 185 18.21 9.12 0.50
CA SER A 185 18.82 10.42 0.82
C SER A 185 17.91 11.42 1.53
N ASP A 186 16.60 11.42 1.26
CA ASP A 186 15.65 12.39 1.83
C ASP A 186 14.39 11.77 2.45
N LYS A 187 14.18 10.45 2.34
CA LYS A 187 12.94 9.77 2.74
C LYS A 187 13.15 8.35 3.22
N SER A 188 12.27 7.90 4.12
CA SER A 188 12.17 6.51 4.55
C SER A 188 10.85 5.89 4.10
N TYR A 189 10.90 4.63 3.70
CA TYR A 189 9.79 3.84 3.20
C TYR A 189 9.54 2.66 4.15
N TYR A 190 8.31 2.51 4.60
CA TYR A 190 7.92 1.50 5.57
C TYR A 190 7.29 0.31 4.86
N TYR A 191 7.91 -0.85 5.01
CA TYR A 191 7.45 -2.11 4.45
C TYR A 191 6.92 -2.96 5.60
N SER A 192 5.61 -2.91 5.86
CA SER A 192 5.02 -3.64 7.00
C SER A 192 4.17 -4.84 6.58
N GLU A 193 3.48 -4.75 5.44
CA GLU A 193 2.44 -5.72 5.05
C GLU A 193 2.94 -6.89 4.18
N CYS A 194 4.25 -6.96 3.90
CA CYS A 194 5.00 -8.14 3.41
C CYS A 194 4.27 -9.06 2.43
N SER A 195 3.62 -8.48 1.41
CA SER A 195 2.81 -9.19 0.42
C SER A 195 2.81 -8.39 -0.87
N PHE A 196 2.57 -9.01 -2.02
CA PHE A 196 2.51 -8.22 -3.26
C PHE A 196 1.32 -7.25 -3.30
N ASN A 197 0.21 -7.55 -2.64
CA ASN A 197 -0.99 -6.70 -2.70
C ASN A 197 -0.95 -5.53 -1.71
N LYS A 198 -0.21 -5.63 -0.60
CA LYS A 198 -0.08 -4.48 0.31
C LYS A 198 1.34 -3.91 0.35
N GLY A 199 2.32 -4.64 -0.16
CA GLY A 199 3.69 -4.22 -0.44
C GLY A 199 3.83 -3.52 -1.79
N TRP A 200 2.90 -2.63 -2.12
CA TRP A 200 3.05 -1.79 -3.31
C TRP A 200 4.16 -0.79 -3.03
N ASN A 201 5.27 -0.97 -3.72
CA ASN A 201 6.18 0.12 -3.93
C ASN A 201 5.79 0.80 -5.21
N ILE A 202 5.07 1.89 -5.04
CA ILE A 202 4.77 2.74 -6.16
C ILE A 202 6.08 3.43 -6.51
N PHE A 203 6.74 2.97 -7.57
CA PHE A 203 7.69 3.79 -8.30
C PHE A 203 6.86 4.78 -9.13
N ALA A 204 6.44 5.86 -8.49
CA ALA A 204 5.84 6.93 -9.25
C ALA A 204 7.00 7.67 -9.93
N ASN A 205 7.18 7.46 -11.25
CA ASN A 205 7.94 8.40 -12.08
C ASN A 205 7.12 9.70 -12.19
N ILE A 206 6.97 10.41 -11.08
CA ILE A 206 6.45 11.76 -11.08
C ILE A 206 7.68 12.64 -11.23
N ASN A 207 7.99 13.06 -12.45
CA ASN A 207 8.93 14.17 -12.59
C ASN A 207 8.19 15.46 -12.20
N PRO A 208 8.70 16.27 -11.24
CA PRO A 208 8.18 17.61 -11.00
C PRO A 208 8.31 18.48 -12.26
N SER A 209 7.64 19.63 -12.22
CA SER A 209 7.74 20.73 -13.18
C SER A 209 9.15 20.94 -13.76
N GLU A 210 9.21 21.44 -15.01
CA GLU A 210 10.45 21.71 -15.77
C GLU A 210 11.57 22.32 -14.89
N GLY A 211 12.74 21.69 -14.91
CA GLY A 211 13.95 22.18 -14.22
C GLY A 211 14.51 21.28 -13.11
N SER A 212 13.89 20.14 -12.80
CA SER A 212 14.40 19.22 -11.76
C SER A 212 15.23 18.06 -12.34
N SER A 213 16.41 17.80 -11.76
CA SER A 213 17.22 16.62 -12.05
C SER A 213 16.61 15.40 -11.34
N GLN A 214 15.92 14.56 -12.12
CA GLN A 214 15.43 13.19 -11.84
C GLN A 214 15.32 12.76 -10.36
N LYS A 215 14.08 12.57 -9.87
CA LYS A 215 13.80 11.74 -8.69
C LYS A 215 12.59 10.85 -8.95
N VAL A 216 12.81 9.53 -8.93
CA VAL A 216 11.70 8.56 -8.84
C VAL A 216 11.07 8.72 -7.45
N LEU A 217 9.84 9.20 -7.38
CA LEU A 217 9.12 9.30 -6.11
C LEU A 217 8.62 7.93 -5.75
N ARG A 218 9.29 7.29 -4.80
CA ARG A 218 8.78 6.09 -4.16
C ARG A 218 7.72 6.54 -3.14
N THR A 219 6.59 5.86 -3.11
CA THR A 219 5.53 6.08 -2.11
C THR A 219 4.80 4.77 -1.86
N THR A 220 4.28 4.61 -0.64
CA THR A 220 3.39 3.51 -0.24
C THR A 220 1.93 3.97 -0.22
N THR A 221 1.64 5.20 -0.66
CA THR A 221 0.30 5.79 -0.63
C THR A 221 0.07 6.62 -1.89
N VAL A 222 -0.94 6.25 -2.69
CA VAL A 222 -1.47 7.04 -3.81
C VAL A 222 -3.00 7.03 -3.69
N PRO A 223 -3.69 8.15 -3.96
CA PRO A 223 -5.13 8.14 -4.05
C PRO A 223 -5.57 7.20 -5.18
N GLU A 224 -6.14 6.05 -4.83
CA GLU A 224 -6.56 5.02 -5.79
C GLU A 224 -7.51 5.56 -6.86
N SER A 225 -8.27 6.60 -6.54
CA SER A 225 -9.15 7.32 -7.47
C SER A 225 -8.44 7.95 -8.67
N THR A 226 -7.11 8.02 -8.66
CA THR A 226 -6.30 8.59 -9.75
C THR A 226 -5.63 7.54 -10.63
N LEU A 227 -5.66 6.26 -10.23
CA LEU A 227 -4.99 5.17 -10.94
C LEU A 227 -6.01 4.33 -11.71
N PHE A 228 -5.63 3.98 -12.94
CA PHE A 228 -6.46 3.15 -13.80
C PHE A 228 -5.60 2.08 -14.46
N TRP A 229 -6.15 0.90 -14.69
CA TRP A 229 -5.50 -0.06 -15.57
C TRP A 229 -5.54 0.45 -17.00
N ARG A 230 -4.42 0.37 -17.71
CA ARG A 230 -4.29 0.88 -19.08
C ARG A 230 -3.46 -0.06 -19.92
N LEU A 231 -3.75 -0.11 -21.20
CA LEU A 231 -2.80 -0.61 -22.20
C LEU A 231 -1.68 0.43 -22.32
N ALA A 232 -0.53 0.14 -21.71
CA ALA A 232 0.63 1.02 -21.70
C ALA A 232 1.40 0.94 -23.04
N GLU A 233 1.47 -0.26 -23.62
CA GLU A 233 2.13 -0.49 -24.91
C GLU A 233 1.33 -1.49 -25.74
N SER A 234 1.21 -1.21 -27.04
CA SER A 234 0.65 -2.15 -28.01
C SER A 234 1.72 -2.57 -29.00
N TYR A 235 1.89 -3.88 -29.21
CA TYR A 235 2.87 -4.44 -30.13
C TYR A 235 2.26 -4.87 -31.46
N VAL A 236 0.93 -4.75 -31.59
CA VAL A 236 0.18 -5.11 -32.79
C VAL A 236 0.29 -4.04 -33.88
N TYR A 237 0.51 -2.77 -33.50
CA TYR A 237 0.50 -1.63 -34.42
C TYR A 237 1.87 -0.99 -34.68
N ASN A 238 2.95 -1.55 -34.13
CA ASN A 238 4.33 -1.07 -34.31
C ASN A 238 5.11 -1.85 -35.37
N LYS A 239 4.44 -2.32 -36.43
CA LYS A 239 5.08 -2.88 -37.63
C LYS A 239 4.97 -1.92 -38.81
#